data_AF-A0A8T0IQH0-F1
#
_entry.id   AF-A0A8T0IQH0-F1
#
_cell.length_a   1.000
_cell.length_b   1.000
_cell.length_c   1.000
_cell.angle_alpha   90.00
_cell.angle_beta   90.00
_cell.angle_gamma   90.00
#
_symmetry.space_group_name_H-M   'P 1'
#
loop_
_entity.id
_entity.type
_entity.pdbx_description
1 polymer ?
#
loop_
_entity_poly.entity_id
_entity_poly.type
_entity_poly.pdbx_seq_one_letter_code
_entity_poly.pdbx_strand_id
1 'polypeptide(L)'
;MVLAEMGGRIIGALQNLSNATIIDEKVLTECLNEISRALMSADVQFKMIGTMQSNIKKTVNLDDRAAGHNKRKIIQQAVFNELCNMLDPGKPAFVPKKGKPNVIMFVGLQGSGKTTTCTKYAFNYQKKGWKPALVCADTFRAGAFDQLKQNATKAKIPFYGSYTETDPVKIAQEGVERFKKENCDLIIVDTSGRHKQEASLFEEMRQLAEVTNPDLVIFVMDSSIGQAAFDQAQAFKQSVAVGAVIVTKMDGHAKGGGALSAVSATKSPIIFLGTGEHMDEFEAFETKAFVSRLLGMGDWSGFMDKIHEAVPMDQQPELLQKLQEGNFTLRIMYEQFQNILNMGPLGQVMSMIPGFNQELMPKGREKESQAKVKKFMTMMDSMTDEELDSTNPKLMTDSRIYRIARGSGRSLREVHEMLEEYKRLAKVWSKMKGLKIPKKGDMSAMSRNMNAQHMSKVLPPQMLKQIGGVSGLQNLMKNFNGKDFPGMFGGGDMPGMG
;
A
#
# COMPACT_ATOMS: atom_id res chain seq x y z
N MET A 1 -11.10 8.62 5.03
CA MET A 1 -9.75 8.69 5.64
C MET A 1 -9.27 10.13 5.54
N VAL A 2 -8.68 10.69 6.60
CA VAL A 2 -8.29 12.12 6.60
C VAL A 2 -7.07 12.38 5.71
N LEU A 3 -6.20 11.39 5.51
CA LEU A 3 -5.20 11.39 4.43
C LEU A 3 -5.82 11.64 3.04
N ALA A 4 -7.01 11.09 2.77
CA ALA A 4 -7.72 11.33 1.50
C ALA A 4 -8.35 12.73 1.45
N GLU A 5 -8.72 13.32 2.59
CA GLU A 5 -9.22 14.70 2.65
C GLU A 5 -8.08 15.72 2.48
N MET A 6 -6.96 15.51 3.17
CA MET A 6 -5.74 16.31 2.98
C MET A 6 -5.23 16.19 1.54
N GLY A 7 -5.14 14.96 1.03
CA GLY A 7 -4.81 14.69 -0.37
C GLY A 7 -5.77 15.38 -1.32
N GLY A 8 -7.08 15.25 -1.11
CA GLY A 8 -8.11 15.91 -1.91
C GLY A 8 -8.00 17.43 -1.92
N ARG A 9 -7.67 18.07 -0.80
CA ARG A 9 -7.44 19.53 -0.74
C ARG A 9 -6.17 19.95 -1.48
N ILE A 10 -5.09 19.18 -1.36
CA ILE A 10 -3.84 19.45 -2.10
C ILE A 10 -4.08 19.27 -3.60
N ILE A 11 -4.81 18.22 -4.01
CA ILE A 11 -5.22 17.99 -5.39
C ILE A 11 -6.09 19.14 -5.89
N GLY A 12 -7.07 19.59 -5.10
CA GLY A 12 -7.93 20.72 -5.43
C GLY A 12 -7.12 22.01 -5.66
N ALA A 13 -6.15 22.30 -4.78
CA ALA A 13 -5.26 23.44 -4.94
C ALA A 13 -4.43 23.35 -6.24
N LEU A 14 -3.88 22.16 -6.52
CA LEU A 14 -3.12 21.90 -7.76
C LEU A 14 -4.01 21.96 -9.02
N GLN A 15 -5.28 21.55 -8.92
CA GLN A 15 -6.26 21.65 -10.00
C GLN A 15 -6.67 23.10 -10.27
N ASN A 16 -6.92 23.89 -9.21
CA ASN A 16 -7.20 25.32 -9.32
C ASN A 16 -6.04 26.05 -10.01
N LEU A 17 -4.81 25.75 -9.62
CA LEU A 17 -3.61 26.25 -10.29
C LEU A 17 -3.52 25.78 -11.75
N SER A 18 -3.94 24.54 -12.05
CA SER A 18 -3.94 24.03 -13.43
C SER A 18 -4.97 24.72 -14.33
N ASN A 19 -6.09 25.16 -13.77
CA ASN A 19 -7.17 25.87 -14.47
C ASN A 19 -6.85 27.36 -14.72
N ALA A 20 -5.86 27.93 -14.01
CA ALA A 20 -5.44 29.30 -14.23
C ALA A 20 -4.80 29.48 -15.62
N THR A 21 -5.23 30.53 -16.34
CA THR A 21 -4.74 30.88 -17.68
C THR A 21 -3.30 31.38 -17.66
N ILE A 22 -2.95 32.15 -16.62
CA ILE A 22 -1.60 32.69 -16.39
C ILE A 22 -1.20 32.31 -14.97
N ILE A 23 -0.02 31.72 -14.81
CA ILE A 23 0.55 31.36 -13.51
C ILE A 23 1.54 32.45 -13.14
N ASP A 24 1.10 33.37 -12.28
CA ASP A 24 1.91 34.41 -11.68
C ASP A 24 2.28 34.08 -10.22
N GLU A 25 3.05 34.95 -9.57
CA GLU A 25 3.47 34.76 -8.18
C GLU A 25 2.29 34.76 -7.19
N LYS A 26 1.20 35.48 -7.51
CA LYS A 26 -0.01 35.54 -6.69
C LYS A 26 -0.71 34.20 -6.70
N VAL A 27 -0.96 33.64 -7.89
CA VAL A 27 -1.57 32.31 -8.07
C VAL A 27 -0.74 31.22 -7.41
N LEU A 28 0.60 31.27 -7.55
CA LEU A 28 1.49 30.33 -6.85
C LEU A 28 1.36 30.45 -5.32
N THR A 29 1.36 31.67 -4.80
CA THR A 29 1.25 31.92 -3.35
C THR A 29 -0.11 31.48 -2.79
N GLU A 30 -1.20 31.71 -3.52
CA GLU A 30 -2.54 31.23 -3.15
C GLU A 30 -2.60 29.70 -3.10
N CYS A 31 -2.10 29.03 -4.15
CA CYS A 31 -2.00 27.57 -4.18
C CYS A 31 -1.18 27.03 -2.99
N LEU A 32 -0.02 27.63 -2.71
CA LEU A 32 0.81 27.23 -1.58
C LEU A 32 0.13 27.48 -0.23
N ASN A 33 -0.70 28.52 -0.11
CA ASN A 33 -1.47 28.79 1.10
C ASN A 33 -2.59 27.76 1.31
N GLU A 34 -3.26 27.33 0.25
CA GLU A 34 -4.24 26.24 0.33
C GLU A 34 -3.60 24.92 0.75
N ILE A 35 -2.46 24.56 0.15
CA ILE A 35 -1.68 23.38 0.52
C ILE A 35 -1.26 23.48 2.00
N SER A 36 -0.77 24.64 2.44
CA SER A 36 -0.42 24.88 3.84
C SER A 36 -1.60 24.71 4.79
N ARG A 37 -2.79 25.21 4.45
CA ARG A 37 -4.01 25.01 5.25
C ARG A 37 -4.38 23.53 5.33
N ALA A 38 -4.23 22.78 4.23
CA ALA A 38 -4.46 21.34 4.23
C ALA A 38 -3.48 20.61 5.17
N LEU A 39 -2.18 20.89 5.08
CA LEU A 39 -1.16 20.30 5.94
C LEU A 39 -1.34 20.68 7.43
N MET A 40 -1.69 21.95 7.72
CA MET A 40 -2.02 22.38 9.09
C MET A 40 -3.23 21.65 9.65
N SER A 41 -4.28 21.45 8.85
CA SER A 41 -5.48 20.70 9.27
C SER A 41 -5.20 19.22 9.57
N ALA A 42 -4.13 18.70 8.94
CA ALA A 42 -3.62 17.36 9.16
C ALA A 42 -2.59 17.26 10.29
N ASP A 43 -2.44 18.32 11.09
CA ASP A 43 -1.55 18.39 12.24
C ASP A 43 -0.04 18.35 11.92
N VAL A 44 0.35 18.86 10.75
CA VAL A 44 1.77 19.12 10.42
C VAL A 44 2.25 20.40 11.10
N GLN A 45 3.49 20.41 11.59
CA GLN A 45 4.07 21.55 12.29
C GLN A 45 4.24 22.77 11.36
N PHE A 46 3.79 23.95 11.82
CA PHE A 46 3.84 25.21 11.07
C PHE A 46 5.25 25.55 10.54
N LYS A 47 6.29 25.31 11.35
CA LYS A 47 7.69 25.56 10.95
C LYS A 47 8.09 24.74 9.72
N MET A 48 7.68 23.47 9.65
CA MET A 48 7.98 22.62 8.50
C MET A 48 7.27 23.10 7.23
N ILE A 49 6.02 23.53 7.38
CA ILE A 49 5.22 24.08 6.27
C ILE A 49 5.87 25.36 5.72
N GLY A 50 6.36 26.25 6.60
CA GLY A 50 7.08 27.45 6.19
C GLY A 50 8.37 27.15 5.41
N THR A 51 9.15 26.15 5.86
CA THR A 51 10.34 25.69 5.13
C THR A 51 9.98 25.12 3.76
N MET A 52 8.95 24.27 3.69
CA MET A 52 8.42 23.69 2.46
C MET A 52 8.04 24.79 1.44
N GLN A 53 7.27 25.79 1.87
CA GLN A 53 6.87 26.92 1.01
C GLN A 53 8.09 27.70 0.49
N SER A 54 9.08 27.98 1.34
CA SER A 54 10.30 28.69 0.96
C SER A 54 11.10 27.91 -0.10
N ASN A 55 11.24 26.59 0.09
CA ASN A 55 11.96 25.72 -0.83
C ASN A 55 11.25 25.59 -2.19
N ILE A 56 9.93 25.48 -2.19
CA ILE A 56 9.14 25.45 -3.43
C ILE A 56 9.29 26.77 -4.19
N LYS A 57 9.16 27.92 -3.50
CA LYS A 57 9.31 29.24 -4.13
C LYS A 57 10.70 29.45 -4.75
N LYS A 58 11.76 28.94 -4.12
CA LYS A 58 13.12 28.98 -4.67
C LYS A 58 13.31 28.07 -5.89
N THR A 59 12.64 26.92 -5.90
CA THR A 59 12.76 25.91 -6.97
C THR A 59 11.95 26.31 -8.21
N VAL A 60 10.80 26.93 -8.01
CA VAL A 60 9.93 27.41 -9.08
C VAL A 60 10.44 28.76 -9.57
N ASN A 61 11.36 28.75 -10.54
CA ASN A 61 11.76 29.97 -11.23
C ASN A 61 10.62 30.44 -12.15
N LEU A 62 9.94 31.52 -11.77
CA LEU A 62 8.80 32.07 -12.52
C LEU A 62 9.23 32.85 -13.77
N ASP A 63 10.50 33.26 -13.84
CA ASP A 63 11.04 34.13 -14.89
C ASP A 63 11.31 33.39 -16.21
N ASP A 64 11.36 32.06 -16.19
CA ASP A 64 11.58 31.28 -17.39
C ASP A 64 10.32 31.27 -18.27
N ARG A 65 10.46 31.71 -19.53
CA ARG A 65 9.38 31.79 -20.54
C ARG A 65 8.96 30.42 -21.10
N ALA A 66 9.07 29.35 -20.30
CA ALA A 66 8.58 28.04 -20.69
C ALA A 66 7.04 28.09 -20.79
N ALA A 67 6.50 27.67 -21.94
CA ALA A 67 5.07 27.62 -22.23
C ALA A 67 4.28 27.02 -21.05
N GLY A 68 3.14 27.62 -20.69
CA GLY A 68 2.42 27.40 -19.42
C GLY A 68 2.09 25.94 -19.04
N HIS A 69 2.14 24.99 -19.99
CA HIS A 69 2.04 23.56 -19.68
C HIS A 69 3.24 23.00 -18.89
N ASN A 70 4.46 23.50 -19.13
CA ASN A 70 5.64 23.04 -18.41
C ASN A 70 5.68 23.58 -16.96
N LYS A 71 5.24 24.83 -16.76
CA LYS A 71 5.18 25.47 -15.43
C LYS A 71 4.28 24.71 -14.44
N ARG A 72 3.11 24.23 -14.88
CA ARG A 72 2.19 23.43 -14.05
C ARG A 72 2.84 22.15 -13.54
N LYS A 73 3.49 21.42 -14.45
CA LYS A 73 4.18 20.16 -14.12
C LYS A 73 5.37 20.39 -13.18
N ILE A 74 6.12 21.48 -13.38
CA ILE A 74 7.23 21.87 -12.51
C ILE A 74 6.73 22.14 -11.09
N ILE A 75 5.63 22.88 -10.92
CA ILE A 75 5.06 23.18 -9.60
C ILE A 75 4.56 21.90 -8.91
N GLN A 76 3.84 21.03 -9.64
CA GLN A 76 3.39 19.74 -9.11
C GLN A 76 4.57 18.87 -8.67
N GLN A 77 5.63 18.80 -9.50
CA GLN A 77 6.84 18.04 -9.17
C GLN A 77 7.58 18.66 -7.98
N ALA A 78 7.64 19.98 -7.87
CA ALA A 78 8.26 20.67 -6.74
C ALA A 78 7.52 20.37 -5.42
N VAL A 79 6.18 20.41 -5.43
CA VAL A 79 5.35 20.03 -4.28
C VAL A 79 5.57 18.56 -3.91
N PHE A 80 5.54 17.65 -4.89
CA PHE A 80 5.78 16.22 -4.66
C PHE A 80 7.17 15.97 -4.06
N ASN A 81 8.21 16.56 -4.65
CA ASN A 81 9.58 16.40 -4.19
C ASN A 81 9.75 16.95 -2.78
N GLU A 82 9.16 18.10 -2.47
CA GLU A 82 9.30 18.70 -1.14
C GLU A 82 8.55 17.90 -0.07
N LEU A 83 7.37 17.34 -0.38
CA LEU A 83 6.68 16.40 0.51
C LEU A 83 7.52 15.13 0.74
N CYS A 84 8.22 14.64 -0.29
CA CYS A 84 9.18 13.54 -0.12
C CYS A 84 10.35 13.95 0.78
N ASN A 85 10.92 15.14 0.58
CA ASN A 85 12.03 15.67 1.37
C ASN A 85 11.65 15.82 2.85
N MET A 86 10.40 16.20 3.15
CA MET A 86 9.90 16.29 4.53
C MET A 86 9.85 14.92 5.24
N LEU A 87 9.74 13.83 4.47
CA LEU A 87 9.72 12.45 4.96
C LEU A 87 11.09 11.76 4.85
N ASP A 88 12.06 12.37 4.19
CA ASP A 88 13.40 11.84 4.06
C ASP A 88 14.29 12.32 5.22
N PRO A 89 14.75 11.43 6.11
CA PRO A 89 15.67 11.79 7.18
C PRO A 89 17.12 12.02 6.69
N GLY A 90 17.43 11.75 5.42
CA GLY A 90 18.78 11.80 4.85
C GLY A 90 19.69 10.66 5.34
N LYS A 91 19.12 9.60 5.90
CA LYS A 91 19.83 8.43 6.45
C LYS A 91 19.17 7.14 5.96
N PRO A 92 19.96 6.13 5.53
CA PRO A 92 19.42 4.84 5.19
C PRO A 92 18.83 4.15 6.42
N ALA A 93 17.77 3.35 6.21
CA ALA A 93 17.23 2.50 7.26
C ALA A 93 18.25 1.45 7.70
N PHE A 94 18.20 1.08 8.99
CA PHE A 94 18.97 -0.04 9.50
C PHE A 94 18.58 -1.33 8.78
N VAL A 95 19.58 -2.12 8.38
CA VAL A 95 19.38 -3.41 7.73
C VAL A 95 19.89 -4.51 8.67
N PRO A 96 19.00 -5.37 9.22
CA PRO A 96 19.43 -6.46 10.06
C PRO A 96 20.29 -7.45 9.28
N LYS A 97 21.22 -8.12 9.97
CA LYS A 97 22.15 -9.10 9.37
C LYS A 97 21.74 -10.53 9.73
N LYS A 98 21.39 -11.33 8.73
CA LYS A 98 20.96 -12.72 8.93
C LYS A 98 22.11 -13.57 9.50
N GLY A 99 21.77 -14.49 10.42
CA GLY A 99 22.76 -15.35 11.08
C GLY A 99 23.54 -14.69 12.23
N LYS A 100 23.27 -13.41 12.53
CA LYS A 100 23.71 -12.75 13.76
C LYS A 100 22.47 -12.35 14.57
N PRO A 101 22.53 -12.36 15.92
CA PRO A 101 21.41 -11.89 16.72
C PRO A 101 21.27 -10.37 16.55
N ASN A 102 20.17 -9.92 15.95
CA ASN A 102 19.83 -8.50 15.86
C ASN A 102 18.81 -8.20 16.97
N VAL A 103 19.15 -7.34 17.93
CA VAL A 103 18.27 -6.95 19.04
C VAL A 103 17.56 -5.65 18.68
N ILE A 104 16.23 -5.70 18.62
CA ILE A 104 15.36 -4.59 18.22
C ILE A 104 14.47 -4.20 19.38
N MET A 105 14.61 -2.98 19.89
CA MET A 105 13.82 -2.48 21.02
C MET A 105 12.68 -1.58 20.53
N PHE A 106 11.45 -1.89 20.92
CA PHE A 106 10.26 -1.13 20.55
C PHE A 106 9.85 -0.19 21.67
N VAL A 107 9.84 1.11 21.38
CA VAL A 107 9.48 2.17 22.33
C VAL A 107 8.34 3.03 21.77
N GLY A 108 7.65 3.75 22.63
CA GLY A 108 6.56 4.63 22.23
C GLY A 108 5.44 4.70 23.25
N LEU A 109 4.47 5.57 22.99
CA LEU A 109 3.43 5.89 23.95
C LEU A 109 2.48 4.74 24.26
N GLN A 110 1.76 4.88 25.37
CA GLN A 110 0.65 3.99 25.69
C GLN A 110 -0.37 4.00 24.55
N GLY A 111 -0.85 2.82 24.17
CA GLY A 111 -1.87 2.70 23.12
C GLY A 111 -1.39 2.96 21.69
N SER A 112 -0.09 3.20 21.45
CA SER A 112 0.44 3.39 20.08
C SER A 112 0.50 2.11 19.24
N GLY A 113 0.19 0.95 19.84
CA GLY A 113 0.16 -0.34 19.15
C GLY A 113 1.47 -1.13 19.18
N LYS A 114 2.40 -0.84 20.12
CA LYS A 114 3.70 -1.54 20.25
C LYS A 114 3.58 -3.06 20.22
N THR A 115 2.92 -3.69 21.18
CA THR A 115 2.79 -5.16 21.28
C THR A 115 2.27 -5.82 19.99
N THR A 116 1.26 -5.22 19.36
CA THR A 116 0.74 -5.67 18.07
C THR A 116 1.79 -5.52 16.97
N THR A 117 2.47 -4.38 16.93
CA THR A 117 3.52 -4.08 15.93
C THR A 117 4.74 -4.97 16.10
N CYS A 118 5.16 -5.29 17.32
CA CYS A 118 6.23 -6.24 17.62
C CYS A 118 5.94 -7.60 16.96
N THR A 119 4.71 -8.09 17.11
CA THR A 119 4.32 -9.38 16.51
C THR A 119 4.22 -9.29 14.99
N LYS A 120 3.65 -8.21 14.42
CA LYS A 120 3.59 -7.99 12.97
C LYS A 120 4.98 -7.90 12.34
N TYR A 121 5.88 -7.17 12.98
CA TYR A 121 7.27 -7.04 12.57
C TYR A 121 7.97 -8.40 12.58
N ALA A 122 7.85 -9.14 13.68
CA ALA A 122 8.37 -10.50 13.81
C ALA A 122 7.84 -11.42 12.69
N PHE A 123 6.53 -11.42 12.47
CA PHE A 123 5.86 -12.24 11.46
C PHE A 123 6.28 -11.89 10.02
N ASN A 124 6.43 -10.61 9.70
CA ASN A 124 6.93 -10.17 8.40
C ASN A 124 8.35 -10.69 8.12
N TYR A 125 9.23 -10.68 9.12
CA TYR A 125 10.57 -11.25 8.98
C TYR A 125 10.56 -12.79 8.95
N GLN A 126 9.65 -13.43 9.68
CA GLN A 126 9.45 -14.89 9.63
C GLN A 126 9.10 -15.35 8.22
N LYS A 127 8.21 -14.64 7.51
CA LYS A 127 7.88 -14.91 6.09
C LYS A 127 9.09 -14.83 5.17
N LYS A 128 10.08 -13.99 5.51
CA LYS A 128 11.37 -13.84 4.80
C LYS A 128 12.42 -14.86 5.24
N GLY A 129 12.03 -15.87 6.02
CA GLY A 129 12.88 -16.97 6.48
C GLY A 129 13.84 -16.59 7.61
N TRP A 130 13.53 -15.57 8.41
CA TRP A 130 14.24 -15.27 9.65
C TRP A 130 13.70 -16.11 10.81
N LYS A 131 14.44 -16.16 11.92
CA LYS A 131 14.07 -16.79 13.20
C LYS A 131 13.80 -15.71 14.26
N PRO A 132 12.63 -15.05 14.19
CA PRO A 132 12.28 -14.04 15.17
C PRO A 132 11.92 -14.64 16.52
N ALA A 133 12.14 -13.86 17.58
CA ALA A 133 11.66 -14.14 18.93
C ALA A 133 11.21 -12.84 19.61
N LEU A 134 10.23 -12.96 20.51
CA LEU A 134 9.60 -11.83 21.20
C LEU A 134 9.90 -11.86 22.70
N VAL A 135 10.30 -10.73 23.28
CA VAL A 135 10.53 -10.55 24.72
C VAL A 135 9.56 -9.51 25.23
N CYS A 136 8.70 -9.88 26.18
CA CYS A 136 7.75 -8.96 26.81
C CYS A 136 8.38 -8.31 28.05
N ALA A 137 8.83 -7.07 27.91
CA ALA A 137 9.35 -6.24 29.01
C ALA A 137 8.30 -5.20 29.49
N ASP A 138 7.02 -5.35 29.11
CA ASP A 138 5.90 -4.58 29.67
C ASP A 138 5.39 -5.25 30.96
N THR A 139 6.00 -4.93 32.09
CA THR A 139 5.61 -5.45 33.42
C THR A 139 4.52 -4.62 34.11
N PHE A 140 4.18 -3.45 33.55
CA PHE A 140 3.27 -2.51 34.20
C PHE A 140 1.81 -2.75 33.84
N ARG A 141 1.55 -3.07 32.58
CA ARG A 141 0.19 -3.22 32.08
C ARG A 141 -0.32 -4.63 32.37
N ALA A 142 -1.43 -4.72 33.09
CA ALA A 142 -2.10 -5.99 33.36
C ALA A 142 -2.44 -6.72 32.05
N GLY A 143 -2.05 -8.00 31.96
CA GLY A 143 -2.28 -8.84 30.78
C GLY A 143 -1.43 -8.50 29.56
N ALA A 144 -0.41 -7.64 29.66
CA ALA A 144 0.50 -7.35 28.55
C ALA A 144 1.23 -8.60 28.07
N PHE A 145 1.75 -9.41 29.01
CA PHE A 145 2.40 -10.66 28.67
C PHE A 145 1.42 -11.66 28.03
N ASP A 146 0.19 -11.77 28.53
CA ASP A 146 -0.83 -12.63 27.92
C ASP A 146 -1.21 -12.18 26.51
N GLN A 147 -1.30 -10.87 26.27
CA GLN A 147 -1.55 -10.32 24.94
C GLN A 147 -0.42 -10.68 23.97
N LEU A 148 0.84 -10.47 24.36
CA LEU A 148 1.99 -10.82 23.55
C LEU A 148 2.05 -12.34 23.30
N LYS A 149 1.83 -13.15 24.34
CA LYS A 149 1.76 -14.61 24.27
C LYS A 149 0.71 -15.12 23.30
N GLN A 150 -0.50 -14.58 23.35
CA GLN A 150 -1.58 -14.95 22.42
C GLN A 150 -1.22 -14.61 20.97
N ASN A 151 -0.67 -13.41 20.75
CA ASN A 151 -0.25 -12.96 19.43
C ASN A 151 0.90 -13.80 18.87
N ALA A 152 1.93 -14.05 19.68
CA ALA A 152 3.09 -14.87 19.32
C ALA A 152 2.68 -16.32 19.03
N THR A 153 1.76 -16.89 19.83
CA THR A 153 1.23 -18.24 19.60
C THR A 153 0.50 -18.35 18.27
N LYS A 154 -0.35 -17.37 17.93
CA LYS A 154 -1.05 -17.31 16.63
C LYS A 154 -0.07 -17.24 15.46
N ALA A 155 1.02 -16.50 15.61
CA ALA A 155 2.07 -16.37 14.60
C ALA A 155 3.12 -17.50 14.63
N LYS A 156 3.05 -18.42 15.61
CA LYS A 156 4.06 -19.47 15.84
C LYS A 156 5.48 -18.91 16.02
N ILE A 157 5.59 -17.84 16.82
CA ILE A 157 6.86 -17.15 17.12
C ILE A 157 7.22 -17.44 18.59
N PRO A 158 8.46 -17.86 18.89
CA PRO A 158 8.94 -18.00 20.27
C PRO A 158 8.79 -16.70 21.07
N PHE A 159 8.40 -16.81 22.33
CA PHE A 159 8.20 -15.67 23.21
C PHE A 159 8.78 -15.91 24.60
N TYR A 160 9.20 -14.83 25.26
CA TYR A 160 9.70 -14.80 26.63
C TYR A 160 9.02 -13.68 27.41
N GLY A 161 8.83 -13.90 28.70
CA GLY A 161 8.27 -12.95 29.65
C GLY A 161 8.01 -13.65 30.99
N SER A 162 7.63 -12.87 32.00
CA SER A 162 7.42 -13.38 33.35
C SER A 162 6.09 -12.90 33.92
N TYR A 163 5.42 -13.78 34.68
CA TYR A 163 4.24 -13.42 35.47
C TYR A 163 4.61 -12.95 36.89
N THR A 164 5.82 -13.26 37.35
CA THR A 164 6.25 -13.05 38.73
C THR A 164 7.34 -12.00 38.87
N GLU A 165 8.20 -11.86 37.86
CA GLU A 165 9.23 -10.83 37.85
C GLU A 165 8.60 -9.49 37.47
N THR A 166 8.89 -8.47 38.27
CA THR A 166 8.36 -7.12 38.09
C THR A 166 9.37 -6.18 37.44
N ASP A 167 10.65 -6.52 37.49
CA ASP A 167 11.74 -5.75 36.91
C ASP A 167 11.85 -6.02 35.40
N PRO A 168 11.53 -5.03 34.54
CA PRO A 168 11.60 -5.22 33.10
C PRO A 168 13.03 -5.38 32.59
N VAL A 169 14.04 -4.83 33.29
CA VAL A 169 15.45 -4.91 32.88
C VAL A 169 15.93 -6.35 32.95
N LYS A 170 15.61 -7.06 34.04
CA LYS A 170 15.93 -8.49 34.18
C LYS A 170 15.24 -9.35 33.12
N ILE A 171 13.94 -9.13 32.91
CA ILE A 171 13.17 -9.90 31.91
C ILE A 171 13.75 -9.69 30.51
N ALA A 172 14.09 -8.45 30.16
CA ALA A 172 14.68 -8.13 28.87
C ALA A 172 16.06 -8.78 28.71
N GLN A 173 16.91 -8.71 29.74
CA GLN A 173 18.25 -9.32 29.73
C GLN A 173 18.17 -10.84 29.54
N GLU A 174 17.41 -11.52 30.39
CA GLU A 174 17.27 -12.99 30.35
C GLU A 174 16.65 -13.46 29.03
N GLY A 175 15.63 -12.74 28.54
CA GLY A 175 14.99 -13.05 27.27
C GLY A 175 15.94 -12.92 26.08
N VAL A 176 16.72 -11.83 26.03
CA VAL A 176 17.73 -11.61 24.99
C VAL A 176 18.83 -12.66 25.07
N GLU A 177 19.35 -12.97 26.25
CA GLU A 177 20.38 -14.00 26.43
C GLU A 177 19.89 -15.39 26.04
N ARG A 178 18.65 -15.74 26.40
CA ARG A 178 18.02 -17.00 26.02
C ARG A 178 17.91 -17.15 24.51
N PHE A 179 17.36 -16.14 23.82
CA PHE A 179 17.18 -16.23 22.37
C PHE A 179 18.49 -16.13 21.58
N LYS A 180 19.52 -15.47 22.13
CA LYS A 180 20.89 -15.58 21.61
C LYS A 180 21.40 -17.03 21.67
N LYS A 181 21.16 -17.75 22.78
CA LYS A 181 21.53 -19.18 22.92
C LYS A 181 20.71 -20.10 22.00
N GLU A 182 19.45 -19.78 21.76
CA GLU A 182 18.56 -20.52 20.84
C GLU A 182 18.84 -20.21 19.34
N ASN A 183 19.86 -19.41 19.03
CA ASN A 183 20.24 -19.00 17.68
C ASN A 183 19.12 -18.28 16.90
N CYS A 184 18.32 -17.45 17.59
CA CYS A 184 17.42 -16.51 16.96
C CYS A 184 18.23 -15.36 16.34
N ASP A 185 17.94 -15.03 15.07
CA ASP A 185 18.62 -13.95 14.35
C ASP A 185 17.89 -12.61 14.47
N LEU A 186 16.68 -12.58 15.01
CA LEU A 186 15.92 -11.36 15.28
C LEU A 186 15.24 -11.43 16.65
N ILE A 187 15.66 -10.61 17.59
CA ILE A 187 15.14 -10.59 18.97
C ILE A 187 14.45 -9.25 19.17
N ILE A 188 13.14 -9.28 19.45
CA ILE A 188 12.31 -8.08 19.54
C ILE A 188 11.88 -7.89 20.99
N VAL A 189 12.23 -6.74 21.57
CA VAL A 189 11.89 -6.37 22.94
C VAL A 189 10.71 -5.40 22.93
N ASP A 190 9.56 -5.85 23.45
CA ASP A 190 8.35 -5.03 23.63
C ASP A 190 8.39 -4.36 25.00
N THR A 191 8.57 -3.03 25.03
CA THR A 191 8.61 -2.27 26.29
C THR A 191 7.22 -1.77 26.68
N SER A 192 7.07 -1.37 27.95
CA SER A 192 5.88 -0.66 28.39
C SER A 192 5.66 0.64 27.60
N GLY A 193 4.40 1.06 27.47
CA GLY A 193 4.05 2.35 26.86
C GLY A 193 3.58 3.32 27.91
N ARG A 194 4.29 4.43 28.12
CA ARG A 194 3.85 5.46 29.06
C ARG A 194 4.08 6.89 28.58
N HIS A 195 3.52 7.84 29.33
CA HIS A 195 3.40 9.25 28.95
C HIS A 195 4.71 10.02 29.17
N LYS A 196 4.94 11.08 28.38
CA LYS A 196 6.17 11.92 28.40
C LYS A 196 6.48 12.57 29.78
N GLN A 197 5.53 12.59 30.70
CA GLN A 197 5.65 13.30 31.97
C GLN A 197 6.34 12.49 33.10
N GLU A 198 6.66 11.22 32.86
CA GLU A 198 7.32 10.37 33.85
C GLU A 198 8.84 10.30 33.59
N ALA A 199 9.63 11.09 34.33
CA ALA A 199 11.09 11.05 34.24
C ALA A 199 11.68 9.67 34.60
N SER A 200 11.03 8.95 35.54
CA SER A 200 11.38 7.59 35.93
C SER A 200 11.28 6.59 34.78
N LEU A 201 10.34 6.78 33.85
CA LEU A 201 10.18 5.90 32.70
C LEU A 201 11.34 6.03 31.71
N PHE A 202 11.75 7.27 31.42
CA PHE A 202 12.85 7.48 30.49
C PHE A 202 14.15 6.91 31.04
N GLU A 203 14.30 6.89 32.36
CA GLU A 203 15.42 6.22 33.03
C GLU A 203 15.33 4.69 32.91
N GLU A 204 14.17 4.09 33.17
CA GLU A 204 13.93 2.65 32.97
C GLU A 204 14.22 2.22 31.51
N MET A 205 13.82 3.05 30.54
CA MET A 205 14.07 2.81 29.12
C MET A 205 15.55 2.92 28.76
N ARG A 206 16.30 3.83 29.40
CA ARG A 206 17.76 3.92 29.23
C ARG A 206 18.44 2.69 29.81
N GLN A 207 18.06 2.26 31.00
CA GLN A 207 18.58 1.05 31.63
C GLN A 207 18.30 -0.19 30.76
N LEU A 208 17.09 -0.31 30.22
CA LEU A 208 16.73 -1.36 29.26
C LEU A 208 17.62 -1.31 28.02
N ALA A 209 17.85 -0.13 27.45
CA ALA A 209 18.71 0.05 26.28
C ALA A 209 20.18 -0.31 26.58
N GLU A 210 20.69 0.05 27.76
CA GLU A 210 22.06 -0.25 28.18
C GLU A 210 22.27 -1.76 28.36
N VAL A 211 21.34 -2.45 29.03
CA VAL A 211 21.47 -3.88 29.31
C VAL A 211 21.21 -4.75 28.07
N THR A 212 20.26 -4.35 27.22
CA THR A 212 19.94 -5.12 26.01
C THR A 212 20.86 -4.80 24.83
N ASN A 213 21.52 -3.63 24.85
CA ASN A 213 22.37 -3.09 23.78
C ASN A 213 21.74 -3.28 22.37
N PRO A 214 20.58 -2.65 22.10
CA PRO A 214 19.82 -2.88 20.88
C PRO A 214 20.54 -2.33 19.65
N ASP A 215 20.57 -3.11 18.56
CA ASP A 215 21.08 -2.67 17.25
C ASP A 215 20.17 -1.60 16.62
N LEU A 216 18.88 -1.65 16.94
CA LEU A 216 17.89 -0.69 16.46
C LEU A 216 16.84 -0.42 17.54
N VAL A 217 16.60 0.86 17.82
CA VAL A 217 15.44 1.30 18.60
C VAL A 217 14.38 1.84 17.63
N ILE A 218 13.19 1.24 17.68
CA ILE A 218 12.04 1.61 16.86
C ILE A 218 11.04 2.40 17.70
N PHE A 219 10.75 3.62 17.29
CA PHE A 219 9.67 4.42 17.88
C PHE A 219 8.34 4.13 17.17
N VAL A 220 7.39 3.54 17.89
CA VAL A 220 6.04 3.26 17.39
C VAL A 220 5.10 4.39 17.78
N MET A 221 4.51 5.00 16.76
CA MET A 221 3.58 6.09 16.92
C MET A 221 2.22 5.79 16.29
N ASP A 222 1.17 6.32 16.90
CA ASP A 222 -0.19 6.30 16.36
C ASP A 222 -0.36 7.46 15.37
N SER A 223 -0.93 7.18 14.20
CA SER A 223 -1.19 8.16 13.15
C SER A 223 -2.26 9.20 13.48
N SER A 224 -3.03 8.98 14.55
CA SER A 224 -3.97 9.95 15.12
C SER A 224 -3.31 10.97 16.05
N ILE A 225 -2.04 10.76 16.42
CA ILE A 225 -1.29 11.73 17.22
C ILE A 225 -1.09 12.99 16.35
N GLY A 226 -1.77 14.07 16.75
CA GLY A 226 -1.71 15.36 16.08
C GLY A 226 -0.41 16.13 16.41
N GLN A 227 -0.54 17.42 16.74
CA GLN A 227 0.60 18.31 16.95
C GLN A 227 1.58 17.85 18.05
N ALA A 228 1.09 17.10 19.04
CA ALA A 228 1.92 16.52 20.10
C ALA A 228 2.95 15.48 19.59
N ALA A 229 2.81 14.99 18.35
CA ALA A 229 3.71 13.99 17.77
C ALA A 229 5.17 14.45 17.78
N PHE A 230 5.42 15.73 17.45
CA PHE A 230 6.77 16.28 17.42
C PHE A 230 7.44 16.23 18.80
N ASP A 231 6.76 16.78 19.80
CA ASP A 231 7.30 16.89 21.15
C ASP A 231 7.51 15.53 21.81
N GLN A 232 6.64 14.56 21.50
CA GLN A 232 6.77 13.19 21.98
C GLN A 232 7.95 12.49 21.31
N ALA A 233 8.01 12.52 19.98
CA ALA A 233 9.08 11.91 19.22
C ALA A 233 10.47 12.51 19.58
N GLN A 234 10.52 13.82 19.83
CA GLN A 234 11.73 14.50 20.31
C GLN A 234 12.15 14.01 21.70
N ALA A 235 11.21 13.83 22.64
CA ALA A 235 11.52 13.34 23.98
C ALA A 235 12.10 11.92 23.96
N PHE A 236 11.49 11.01 23.18
CA PHE A 236 12.05 9.65 23.00
C PHE A 236 13.44 9.69 22.37
N LYS A 237 13.66 10.57 21.37
CA LYS A 237 14.96 10.72 20.72
C LYS A 237 16.06 11.23 21.66
N GLN A 238 15.71 12.08 22.62
CA GLN A 238 16.65 12.60 23.63
C GLN A 238 16.98 11.56 24.72
N SER A 239 16.06 10.64 24.98
CA SER A 239 16.23 9.62 26.01
C SER A 239 16.94 8.36 25.48
N VAL A 240 16.58 7.91 24.28
CA VAL A 240 17.17 6.73 23.63
C VAL A 240 17.47 7.01 22.16
N ALA A 241 18.48 6.33 21.62
CA ALA A 241 18.90 6.48 20.22
C ALA A 241 17.91 5.84 19.24
N VAL A 242 16.74 6.48 19.06
CA VAL A 242 15.75 6.07 18.06
C VAL A 242 16.41 6.06 16.68
N GLY A 243 16.34 4.91 16.00
CA GLY A 243 16.94 4.71 14.67
C GLY A 243 15.90 4.49 13.57
N ALA A 244 14.64 4.19 13.91
CA ALA A 244 13.55 4.08 12.95
C ALA A 244 12.19 4.39 13.59
N VAL A 245 11.20 4.68 12.74
CA VAL A 245 9.82 4.96 13.13
C VAL A 245 8.86 3.97 12.46
N ILE A 246 7.84 3.55 13.19
CA ILE A 246 6.68 2.83 12.63
C ILE A 246 5.42 3.62 12.95
N VAL A 247 4.57 3.80 11.94
CA VAL A 247 3.30 4.53 12.07
C VAL A 247 2.14 3.54 12.02
N THR A 248 1.30 3.50 13.05
CA THR A 248 0.20 2.54 13.19
C THR A 248 -1.17 3.18 12.98
N LYS A 249 -2.21 2.35 12.93
CA LYS A 249 -3.63 2.75 12.80
C LYS A 249 -3.92 3.57 11.55
N MET A 250 -3.18 3.32 10.48
CA MET A 250 -3.31 4.05 9.21
C MET A 250 -4.64 3.76 8.49
N ASP A 251 -5.35 2.71 8.90
CA ASP A 251 -6.71 2.33 8.48
C ASP A 251 -7.81 3.24 9.05
N GLY A 252 -7.53 3.97 10.14
CA GLY A 252 -8.50 4.82 10.81
C GLY A 252 -8.72 6.19 10.17
N HIS A 253 -9.28 7.12 10.96
CA HIS A 253 -9.35 8.55 10.64
C HIS A 253 -8.00 9.26 10.87
N ALA A 254 -6.92 8.61 10.43
CA ALA A 254 -5.56 9.09 10.54
C ALA A 254 -5.34 10.31 9.66
N LYS A 255 -4.81 11.38 10.27
CA LYS A 255 -4.46 12.63 9.58
C LYS A 255 -3.09 12.54 8.89
N GLY A 256 -2.23 11.62 9.30
CA GLY A 256 -0.94 11.37 8.67
C GLY A 256 0.14 12.43 8.92
N GLY A 257 -0.23 13.66 9.33
CA GLY A 257 0.74 14.71 9.65
C GLY A 257 1.64 14.39 10.85
N GLY A 258 1.19 13.52 11.76
CA GLY A 258 2.04 13.00 12.85
C GLY A 258 3.30 12.31 12.32
N ALA A 259 3.21 11.58 11.21
CA ALA A 259 4.35 10.87 10.62
C ALA A 259 5.45 11.85 10.15
N LEU A 260 5.04 12.93 9.46
CA LEU A 260 5.93 14.02 9.04
C LEU A 260 6.62 14.67 10.25
N SER A 261 5.84 14.94 11.30
CA SER A 261 6.35 15.54 12.54
C SER A 261 7.35 14.62 13.26
N ALA A 262 7.12 13.31 13.28
CA ALA A 262 8.01 12.35 13.92
C ALA A 262 9.33 12.16 13.18
N VAL A 263 9.31 12.11 11.84
CA VAL A 263 10.56 12.08 11.03
C VAL A 263 11.38 13.34 11.27
N SER A 264 10.72 14.51 11.27
CA SER A 264 11.38 15.78 11.52
C SER A 264 12.03 15.85 12.91
N ALA A 265 11.35 15.33 13.94
CA ALA A 265 11.84 15.32 15.32
C ALA A 265 12.97 14.30 15.56
N THR A 266 12.81 13.07 15.06
CA THR A 266 13.73 11.95 15.35
C THR A 266 14.91 11.87 14.38
N LYS A 267 14.79 12.51 13.21
CA LYS A 267 15.72 12.37 12.07
C LYS A 267 15.97 10.89 11.72
N SER A 268 14.92 10.08 11.83
CA SER A 268 14.97 8.63 11.63
C SER A 268 13.95 8.23 10.57
N PRO A 269 14.26 7.24 9.71
CA PRO A 269 13.35 6.83 8.63
C PRO A 269 12.12 6.13 9.18
N ILE A 270 10.99 6.32 8.51
CA ILE A 270 9.83 5.44 8.68
C ILE A 270 10.13 4.16 7.91
N ILE A 271 9.96 3.02 8.56
CA ILE A 271 10.27 1.70 7.96
C ILE A 271 9.02 0.87 7.63
N PHE A 272 7.94 1.05 8.39
CA PHE A 272 6.69 0.32 8.19
C PHE A 272 5.46 1.16 8.54
N LEU A 273 4.33 0.77 7.95
CA LEU A 273 2.99 1.26 8.23
C LEU A 273 2.09 0.12 8.72
N GLY A 274 1.45 0.30 9.87
CA GLY A 274 0.40 -0.57 10.35
C GLY A 274 -0.95 -0.11 9.82
N THR A 275 -1.54 -0.88 8.90
CA THR A 275 -2.77 -0.54 8.17
C THR A 275 -3.98 -1.35 8.65
N GLY A 276 -3.97 -1.80 9.90
CA GLY A 276 -5.08 -2.54 10.50
C GLY A 276 -4.64 -3.37 11.72
N GLU A 277 -5.47 -4.30 12.15
CA GLU A 277 -5.28 -5.12 13.34
C GLU A 277 -4.72 -6.52 13.02
N HIS A 278 -5.00 -7.05 11.83
CA HIS A 278 -4.58 -8.39 11.42
C HIS A 278 -3.07 -8.46 11.14
N MET A 279 -2.47 -9.65 11.32
CA MET A 279 -1.01 -9.84 11.18
C MET A 279 -0.47 -9.47 9.80
N ASP A 280 -1.28 -9.62 8.76
CA ASP A 280 -0.92 -9.31 7.37
C ASP A 280 -1.08 -7.82 7.01
N GLU A 281 -1.74 -7.03 7.87
CA GLU A 281 -1.95 -5.59 7.66
C GLU A 281 -0.75 -4.78 8.17
N PHE A 282 0.40 -5.02 7.53
CA PHE A 282 1.69 -4.42 7.86
C PHE A 282 2.52 -4.22 6.58
N GLU A 283 2.65 -2.97 6.15
CA GLU A 283 3.24 -2.61 4.85
C GLU A 283 4.62 -1.95 5.04
N ALA A 284 5.59 -2.29 4.18
CA ALA A 284 6.86 -1.56 4.14
C ALA A 284 6.61 -0.10 3.71
N PHE A 285 7.32 0.84 4.35
CA PHE A 285 7.18 2.25 4.02
C PHE A 285 8.10 2.64 2.87
N GLU A 286 7.52 3.18 1.81
CA GLU A 286 8.24 3.86 0.74
C GLU A 286 7.76 5.30 0.61
N THR A 287 8.68 6.26 0.77
CA THR A 287 8.36 7.69 0.75
C THR A 287 7.62 8.12 -0.52
N LYS A 288 8.11 7.70 -1.69
CA LYS A 288 7.52 8.09 -2.98
C LYS A 288 6.13 7.51 -3.16
N ALA A 289 5.93 6.22 -2.82
CA ALA A 289 4.64 5.57 -2.90
C ALA A 289 3.63 6.23 -1.95
N PHE A 290 4.06 6.53 -0.72
CA PHE A 290 3.24 7.21 0.28
C PHE A 290 2.79 8.60 -0.18
N VAL A 291 3.71 9.42 -0.69
CA VAL A 291 3.39 10.76 -1.20
C VAL A 291 2.54 10.67 -2.48
N SER A 292 2.78 9.69 -3.35
CA SER A 292 1.96 9.47 -4.55
C SER A 292 0.52 9.11 -4.20
N ARG A 293 0.33 8.21 -3.22
CA ARG A 293 -0.98 7.87 -2.66
C ARG A 293 -1.65 9.10 -2.01
N LEU A 294 -0.87 9.90 -1.30
CA LEU A 294 -1.35 11.14 -0.69
C LEU A 294 -1.85 12.15 -1.72
N LEU A 295 -1.12 12.33 -2.83
CA LEU A 295 -1.51 13.24 -3.91
C LEU A 295 -2.52 12.62 -4.88
N GLY A 296 -3.05 11.41 -4.61
CA GLY A 296 -4.03 10.75 -5.46
C GLY A 296 -3.50 10.36 -6.85
N MET A 297 -2.17 10.33 -7.02
CA MET A 297 -1.51 9.94 -8.27
C MET A 297 -1.47 8.41 -8.46
N GLY A 298 -1.89 7.65 -7.46
CA GLY A 298 -1.92 6.18 -7.43
C GLY A 298 -0.56 5.57 -7.04
N ASP A 299 -0.56 4.28 -6.69
CA ASP A 299 0.62 3.55 -6.20
C ASP A 299 0.84 2.29 -7.05
N TRP A 300 1.55 2.47 -8.16
CA TRP A 300 1.84 1.39 -9.11
C TRP A 300 2.83 0.34 -8.57
N SER A 301 3.76 0.73 -7.70
CA SER A 301 4.77 -0.18 -7.14
C SER A 301 4.17 -1.09 -6.08
N GLY A 302 3.47 -0.53 -5.09
CA GLY A 302 2.81 -1.34 -4.06
C GLY A 302 1.71 -2.26 -4.62
N PHE A 303 1.08 -1.88 -5.73
CA PHE A 303 0.12 -2.73 -6.44
C PHE A 303 0.80 -3.94 -7.09
N MET A 304 1.95 -3.74 -7.75
CA MET A 304 2.72 -4.86 -8.30
C MET A 304 3.19 -5.81 -7.20
N ASP A 305 3.69 -5.30 -6.08
CA ASP A 305 4.20 -6.13 -4.99
C ASP A 305 3.08 -7.00 -4.38
N LYS A 306 1.89 -6.43 -4.16
CA LYS A 306 0.72 -7.20 -3.69
C LYS A 306 0.24 -8.23 -4.71
N ILE A 307 0.34 -7.95 -6.01
CA ILE A 307 0.09 -8.95 -7.05
C ILE A 307 1.11 -10.09 -6.96
N HIS A 308 2.39 -9.76 -6.79
CA HIS A 308 3.45 -10.77 -6.65
C HIS A 308 3.29 -11.63 -5.39
N GLU A 309 2.83 -11.06 -4.27
CA GLU A 309 2.58 -11.81 -3.03
C GLU A 309 1.30 -12.66 -3.10
N ALA A 310 0.24 -12.16 -3.73
CA ALA A 310 -1.06 -12.85 -3.79
C ALA A 310 -1.16 -13.88 -4.92
N VAL A 311 -0.32 -13.78 -5.95
CA VAL A 311 -0.30 -14.71 -7.09
C VAL A 311 1.02 -15.48 -7.09
N PRO A 312 1.04 -16.73 -6.59
CA PRO A 312 2.19 -17.61 -6.76
C PRO A 312 2.56 -17.69 -8.24
N MET A 313 3.84 -17.46 -8.56
CA MET A 313 4.34 -17.49 -9.94
C MET A 313 4.07 -18.83 -10.66
N ASP A 314 3.75 -19.88 -9.92
CA ASP A 314 3.52 -21.23 -10.44
C ASP A 314 2.14 -21.44 -11.09
N GLN A 315 1.14 -20.58 -10.86
CA GLN A 315 -0.24 -20.75 -11.37
C GLN A 315 -0.59 -19.88 -12.59
N GLN A 316 0.29 -18.97 -13.01
CA GLN A 316 0.03 -18.11 -14.18
C GLN A 316 -0.11 -18.85 -15.53
N PRO A 317 0.64 -19.92 -15.83
CA PRO A 317 0.54 -20.61 -17.12
C PRO A 317 -0.82 -21.28 -17.32
N GLU A 318 -1.33 -21.97 -16.29
CA GLU A 318 -2.61 -22.69 -16.36
C GLU A 318 -3.80 -21.75 -16.44
N LEU A 319 -3.81 -20.65 -15.68
CA LEU A 319 -4.84 -19.62 -15.77
C LEU A 319 -4.88 -18.99 -17.15
N LEU A 320 -3.71 -18.64 -17.72
CA LEU A 320 -3.58 -18.09 -19.08
C LEU A 320 -3.97 -19.10 -20.17
N GLN A 321 -3.75 -20.40 -19.95
CA GLN A 321 -4.11 -21.47 -20.87
C GLN A 321 -5.62 -21.77 -20.83
N LYS A 322 -6.22 -21.88 -19.64
CA LYS A 322 -7.69 -21.98 -19.45
C LYS A 322 -8.43 -20.73 -19.94
N LEU A 323 -7.82 -19.55 -19.79
CA LEU A 323 -8.28 -18.28 -20.39
C LEU A 323 -8.30 -18.33 -21.93
N GLN A 324 -7.31 -18.97 -22.55
CA GLN A 324 -7.21 -19.13 -24.01
C GLN A 324 -8.20 -20.18 -24.56
N GLU A 325 -8.47 -21.25 -23.80
CA GLU A 325 -9.46 -22.28 -24.14
C GLU A 325 -10.90 -21.72 -24.11
N GLY A 326 -11.12 -20.64 -23.35
CA GLY A 326 -12.26 -19.75 -23.53
C GLY A 326 -13.61 -20.34 -23.10
N ASN A 327 -13.57 -21.22 -22.10
CA ASN A 327 -14.73 -21.74 -21.38
C ASN A 327 -14.67 -21.20 -19.94
N PHE A 328 -15.51 -20.22 -19.62
CA PHE A 328 -15.65 -19.71 -18.26
C PHE A 328 -16.57 -20.65 -17.48
N THR A 329 -16.03 -21.40 -16.52
CA THR A 329 -16.77 -22.35 -15.67
C THR A 329 -16.99 -21.82 -14.26
N LEU A 330 -17.86 -22.46 -13.49
CA LEU A 330 -18.06 -22.12 -12.07
C LEU A 330 -16.78 -22.36 -11.24
N ARG A 331 -15.95 -23.35 -11.60
CA ARG A 331 -14.64 -23.55 -10.98
C ARG A 331 -13.71 -22.35 -11.18
N ILE A 332 -13.66 -21.79 -12.39
CA ILE A 332 -12.86 -20.59 -12.65
C ILE A 332 -13.38 -19.42 -11.81
N MET A 333 -14.70 -19.26 -11.71
CA MET A 333 -15.30 -18.24 -10.84
C MET A 333 -14.94 -18.44 -9.36
N TYR A 334 -14.90 -19.69 -8.88
CA TYR A 334 -14.45 -20.04 -7.53
C TYR A 334 -13.00 -19.64 -7.28
N GLU A 335 -12.09 -20.02 -8.19
CA GLU A 335 -10.67 -19.67 -8.11
C GLU A 335 -10.47 -18.14 -8.08
N GLN A 336 -11.22 -17.40 -8.92
CA GLN A 336 -11.16 -15.93 -8.91
C GLN A 336 -11.67 -15.33 -7.59
N PHE A 337 -12.73 -15.88 -7.02
CA PHE A 337 -13.23 -15.45 -5.71
C PHE A 337 -12.25 -15.76 -4.58
N GLN A 338 -11.58 -16.91 -4.63
CA GLN A 338 -10.54 -17.26 -3.69
C GLN A 338 -9.34 -16.31 -3.79
N ASN A 339 -8.92 -15.96 -5.01
CA ASN A 339 -7.86 -14.97 -5.24
C ASN A 339 -8.25 -13.58 -4.71
N ILE A 340 -9.49 -13.15 -4.96
CA ILE A 340 -10.01 -11.87 -4.43
C ILE A 340 -10.04 -11.85 -2.90
N LEU A 341 -10.42 -12.96 -2.25
CA LEU A 341 -10.39 -13.06 -0.79
C LEU A 341 -8.96 -13.07 -0.24
N ASN A 342 -8.02 -13.68 -0.96
CA ASN A 342 -6.59 -13.70 -0.59
C ASN A 342 -5.92 -12.33 -0.79
N MET A 343 -6.40 -11.50 -1.72
CA MET A 343 -5.87 -10.16 -2.00
C MET A 343 -6.31 -9.07 -1.00
N GLY A 344 -7.13 -9.41 0.02
CA GLY A 344 -7.57 -8.48 1.06
C GLY A 344 -8.77 -7.61 0.66
N PRO A 345 -9.03 -6.49 1.36
CA PRO A 345 -10.16 -5.61 1.06
C PRO A 345 -10.04 -4.97 -0.34
N LEU A 346 -11.02 -5.26 -1.21
CA LEU A 346 -11.13 -4.72 -2.58
C LEU A 346 -10.96 -3.19 -2.65
N GLY A 347 -11.40 -2.46 -1.63
CA GLY A 347 -11.24 -1.00 -1.55
C GLY A 347 -9.78 -0.56 -1.54
N GLN A 348 -8.91 -1.31 -0.86
CA GLN A 348 -7.49 -1.00 -0.79
C GLN A 348 -6.81 -1.19 -2.15
N VAL A 349 -7.11 -2.30 -2.85
CA VAL A 349 -6.56 -2.59 -4.19
C VAL A 349 -7.06 -1.59 -5.23
N MET A 350 -8.35 -1.26 -5.24
CA MET A 350 -8.91 -0.29 -6.19
C MET A 350 -8.41 1.13 -5.94
N SER A 351 -8.15 1.51 -4.68
CA SER A 351 -7.56 2.82 -4.34
C SER A 351 -6.12 3.02 -4.84
N MET A 352 -5.45 1.94 -5.25
CA MET A 352 -4.09 1.98 -5.78
C MET A 352 -4.04 2.17 -7.31
N ILE A 353 -5.18 2.04 -8.02
CA ILE A 353 -5.28 2.16 -9.48
C ILE A 353 -5.43 3.64 -9.88
N PRO A 354 -4.48 4.24 -10.64
CA PRO A 354 -4.61 5.63 -11.09
C PRO A 354 -5.77 5.84 -12.07
N GLY A 355 -6.46 6.98 -11.95
CA GLY A 355 -7.55 7.37 -12.84
C GLY A 355 -8.91 6.75 -12.52
N PHE A 356 -9.00 5.86 -11.52
CA PHE A 356 -10.25 5.34 -11.03
C PHE A 356 -10.83 6.28 -9.97
N ASN A 357 -11.94 6.95 -10.28
CA ASN A 357 -12.51 7.97 -9.41
C ASN A 357 -13.25 7.32 -8.23
N GLN A 358 -12.83 7.61 -6.99
CA GLN A 358 -13.45 7.12 -5.75
C GLN A 358 -14.93 7.50 -5.58
N GLU A 359 -15.41 8.45 -6.38
CA GLU A 359 -16.78 8.98 -6.36
C GLU A 359 -17.82 8.05 -7.00
N LEU A 360 -17.40 7.13 -7.88
CA LEU A 360 -18.32 6.24 -8.62
C LEU A 360 -18.79 5.02 -7.82
N MET A 361 -18.29 4.81 -6.60
CA MET A 361 -18.67 3.69 -5.74
C MET A 361 -19.35 4.17 -4.44
N PRO A 362 -20.53 3.65 -4.08
CA PRO A 362 -21.13 3.94 -2.78
C PRO A 362 -20.22 3.40 -1.66
N LYS A 363 -19.68 4.31 -0.86
CA LYS A 363 -18.74 4.05 0.25
C LYS A 363 -19.32 3.04 1.24
N GLY A 364 -18.50 2.11 1.75
CA GLY A 364 -18.83 1.26 2.91
C GLY A 364 -19.37 -0.15 2.64
N ARG A 365 -19.53 -0.58 1.37
CA ARG A 365 -20.03 -1.93 1.01
C ARG A 365 -18.96 -3.02 0.86
N GLU A 366 -17.73 -2.77 1.28
CA GLU A 366 -16.60 -3.70 1.10
C GLU A 366 -16.77 -4.98 1.92
N LYS A 367 -17.17 -4.85 3.20
CA LYS A 367 -17.49 -5.99 4.06
C LYS A 367 -18.69 -6.79 3.54
N GLU A 368 -19.70 -6.10 3.01
CA GLU A 368 -20.87 -6.74 2.39
C GLU A 368 -20.49 -7.51 1.12
N SER A 369 -19.59 -6.94 0.31
CA SER A 369 -19.10 -7.58 -0.92
C SER A 369 -18.26 -8.82 -0.61
N GLN A 370 -17.36 -8.76 0.37
CA GLN A 370 -16.61 -9.93 0.84
C GLN A 370 -17.53 -11.01 1.44
N ALA A 371 -18.53 -10.60 2.24
CA ALA A 371 -19.51 -11.53 2.79
C ALA A 371 -20.32 -12.21 1.67
N LYS A 372 -20.70 -11.47 0.62
CA LYS A 372 -21.39 -12.01 -0.56
C LYS A 372 -20.52 -13.01 -1.33
N VAL A 373 -19.24 -12.71 -1.52
CA VAL A 373 -18.27 -13.64 -2.15
C VAL A 373 -18.14 -14.92 -1.33
N LYS A 374 -17.97 -14.82 0.00
CA LYS A 374 -17.93 -16.01 0.88
C LYS A 374 -19.22 -16.83 0.82
N LYS A 375 -20.40 -16.19 0.75
CA LYS A 375 -21.68 -16.88 0.57
C LYS A 375 -21.69 -17.69 -0.73
N PHE A 376 -21.25 -17.10 -1.84
CA PHE A 376 -21.18 -17.80 -3.13
C PHE A 376 -20.19 -18.96 -3.10
N MET A 377 -19.03 -18.80 -2.43
CA MET A 377 -18.10 -19.91 -2.24
C MET A 377 -18.73 -21.07 -1.46
N THR A 378 -19.43 -20.81 -0.34
CA THR A 378 -20.11 -21.88 0.41
C THR A 378 -21.20 -22.60 -0.39
N MET A 379 -21.84 -21.93 -1.37
CA MET A 379 -22.78 -22.57 -2.29
C MET A 379 -22.05 -23.44 -3.31
N MET A 380 -20.93 -22.97 -3.84
CA MET A 380 -20.08 -23.73 -4.77
C MET A 380 -19.41 -24.93 -4.09
N ASP A 381 -19.06 -24.84 -2.80
CA ASP A 381 -18.57 -25.97 -2.00
C ASP A 381 -19.62 -27.09 -1.86
N SER A 382 -20.92 -26.79 -2.07
CA SER A 382 -22.02 -27.76 -2.05
C SER A 382 -22.35 -28.35 -3.44
N MET A 383 -21.54 -28.03 -4.46
CA MET A 383 -21.66 -28.54 -5.82
C MET A 383 -20.74 -29.74 -6.05
N THR A 384 -21.06 -30.54 -7.05
CA THR A 384 -20.17 -31.62 -7.53
C THR A 384 -19.17 -31.11 -8.57
N ASP A 385 -18.07 -31.81 -8.80
CA ASP A 385 -17.09 -31.42 -9.83
C ASP A 385 -17.73 -31.27 -11.22
N GLU A 386 -18.66 -32.16 -11.59
CA GLU A 386 -19.42 -32.06 -12.84
C GLU A 386 -20.24 -30.75 -12.96
N GLU A 387 -20.70 -30.21 -11.84
CA GLU A 387 -21.48 -28.96 -11.81
C GLU A 387 -20.56 -27.74 -11.87
N LEU A 388 -19.37 -27.84 -11.27
CA LEU A 388 -18.37 -26.78 -11.26
C LEU A 388 -17.64 -26.63 -12.61
N ASP A 389 -17.37 -27.74 -13.29
CA ASP A 389 -16.61 -27.80 -14.55
C ASP A 389 -17.48 -27.72 -15.80
N SER A 390 -18.79 -27.81 -15.64
CA SER A 390 -19.73 -27.72 -16.75
C SER A 390 -19.88 -26.28 -17.27
N THR A 391 -19.89 -26.15 -18.59
CA THR A 391 -20.31 -24.95 -19.31
C THR A 391 -21.79 -24.95 -19.69
N ASN A 392 -22.50 -26.07 -19.47
CA ASN A 392 -23.88 -26.24 -19.89
C ASN A 392 -24.85 -25.80 -18.78
N PRO A 393 -25.64 -24.72 -19.00
CA PRO A 393 -26.61 -24.23 -18.02
C PRO A 393 -27.74 -25.22 -17.68
N LYS A 394 -27.98 -26.23 -18.54
CA LYS A 394 -29.06 -27.22 -18.35
C LYS A 394 -28.74 -28.26 -17.27
N LEU A 395 -27.51 -28.32 -16.79
CA LEU A 395 -27.12 -29.24 -15.71
C LEU A 395 -27.67 -28.80 -14.35
N MET A 396 -27.98 -27.51 -14.16
CA MET A 396 -28.58 -27.00 -12.92
C MET A 396 -30.09 -27.18 -12.92
N THR A 397 -30.55 -28.39 -12.59
CA THR A 397 -31.97 -28.69 -12.38
C THR A 397 -32.45 -28.20 -11.01
N ASP A 398 -33.76 -28.00 -10.85
CA ASP A 398 -34.37 -27.56 -9.58
C ASP A 398 -34.01 -28.47 -8.40
N SER A 399 -33.87 -29.78 -8.64
CA SER A 399 -33.42 -30.75 -7.64
C SER A 399 -32.00 -30.48 -7.15
N ARG A 400 -31.07 -30.12 -8.05
CA ARG A 400 -29.67 -29.79 -7.71
C ARG A 400 -29.59 -28.44 -7.00
N ILE A 401 -30.36 -27.44 -7.45
CA ILE A 401 -30.48 -26.14 -6.77
C ILE A 401 -30.98 -26.32 -5.33
N TYR A 402 -31.97 -27.19 -5.14
CA TYR A 402 -32.50 -27.52 -3.83
C TYR A 402 -31.48 -28.23 -2.92
N ARG A 403 -30.66 -29.12 -3.49
CA ARG A 403 -29.54 -29.77 -2.80
C ARG A 403 -28.48 -28.75 -2.36
N ILE A 404 -28.07 -27.85 -3.26
CA ILE A 404 -27.07 -26.80 -2.98
C ILE A 404 -27.57 -25.85 -1.88
N ALA A 405 -28.84 -25.42 -1.95
CA ALA A 405 -29.45 -24.55 -0.94
C ALA A 405 -29.45 -25.22 0.45
N ARG A 406 -29.81 -26.50 0.52
CA ARG A 406 -29.75 -27.28 1.78
C ARG A 406 -28.33 -27.48 2.29
N GLY A 407 -27.39 -27.84 1.42
CA GLY A 407 -25.99 -28.09 1.79
C GLY A 407 -25.26 -26.84 2.28
N SER A 408 -25.57 -25.68 1.69
CA SER A 408 -24.97 -24.40 2.05
C SER A 408 -25.74 -23.64 3.15
N GLY A 409 -26.93 -24.14 3.56
CA GLY A 409 -27.81 -23.46 4.52
C GLY A 409 -28.37 -22.13 4.00
N ARG A 410 -28.55 -22.01 2.68
CA ARG A 410 -28.98 -20.77 1.99
C ARG A 410 -30.37 -20.90 1.38
N SER A 411 -30.98 -19.76 1.09
CA SER A 411 -32.29 -19.74 0.44
C SER A 411 -32.17 -20.08 -1.05
N LEU A 412 -33.22 -20.65 -1.64
CA LEU A 412 -33.26 -20.93 -3.08
C LEU A 412 -33.04 -19.66 -3.91
N ARG A 413 -33.55 -18.52 -3.44
CA ARG A 413 -33.36 -17.22 -4.07
C ARG A 413 -31.88 -16.84 -4.16
N GLU A 414 -31.12 -17.02 -3.08
CA GLU A 414 -29.69 -16.70 -3.08
C GLU A 414 -28.89 -17.57 -4.06
N VAL A 415 -29.26 -18.85 -4.24
CA VAL A 415 -28.62 -19.73 -5.23
C VAL A 415 -28.94 -19.29 -6.67
N HIS A 416 -30.17 -18.85 -6.93
CA HIS A 416 -30.52 -18.26 -8.23
C HIS A 416 -29.77 -16.97 -8.51
N GLU A 417 -29.62 -16.10 -7.50
CA GLU A 417 -28.85 -14.85 -7.61
C GLU A 417 -27.38 -15.12 -7.96
N MET A 418 -26.77 -16.17 -7.36
CA MET A 418 -25.41 -16.60 -7.70
C MET A 418 -25.31 -17.09 -9.16
N LEU A 419 -26.26 -17.89 -9.63
CA LEU A 419 -26.29 -18.41 -11.00
C LEU A 419 -26.47 -17.28 -12.03
N GLU A 420 -27.28 -16.27 -11.72
CA GLU A 420 -27.44 -15.08 -12.57
C GLU A 420 -26.16 -14.23 -12.62
N GLU A 421 -25.45 -14.07 -11.50
CA GLU A 421 -24.16 -13.39 -11.48
C GLU A 421 -23.11 -14.16 -12.29
N TYR A 422 -23.09 -15.50 -12.20
CA TYR A 422 -22.26 -16.35 -13.06
C TYR A 422 -22.56 -16.12 -14.55
N LYS A 423 -23.84 -16.14 -14.97
CA LYS A 423 -24.23 -15.87 -16.36
C LYS A 423 -23.77 -14.49 -16.83
N ARG A 424 -23.86 -13.48 -15.96
CA ARG A 424 -23.41 -12.12 -16.25
C ARG A 424 -21.90 -12.08 -16.46
N LEU A 425 -21.13 -12.68 -15.57
CA LEU A 425 -19.67 -12.76 -15.67
C LEU A 425 -19.24 -13.57 -16.90
N ALA A 426 -19.87 -14.72 -17.15
CA ALA A 426 -19.64 -15.54 -18.33
C ALA A 426 -19.88 -14.75 -19.64
N LYS A 427 -20.93 -13.91 -19.70
CA LYS A 427 -21.25 -13.06 -20.85
C LYS A 427 -20.25 -11.92 -21.06
N VAL A 428 -19.68 -11.37 -19.98
CA VAL A 428 -18.59 -10.39 -20.07
C VAL A 428 -17.32 -11.08 -20.58
N TRP A 429 -17.02 -12.26 -20.05
CA TRP A 429 -15.84 -13.05 -20.43
C TRP A 429 -15.89 -13.53 -21.88
N SER A 430 -17.07 -13.97 -22.34
CA SER A 430 -17.29 -14.38 -23.73
C SER A 430 -17.10 -13.21 -24.71
N LYS A 431 -17.40 -11.98 -24.28
CA LYS A 431 -17.11 -10.76 -25.07
C LYS A 431 -15.62 -10.40 -25.05
N MET A 432 -14.94 -10.68 -23.95
CA MET A 432 -13.49 -10.49 -23.81
C MET A 432 -12.69 -11.47 -24.69
N LYS A 433 -13.22 -12.67 -24.95
CA LYS A 433 -12.66 -13.67 -25.91
C LYS A 433 -12.43 -13.12 -27.32
N GLY A 434 -13.14 -12.06 -27.73
CA GLY A 434 -12.95 -11.38 -29.01
C GLY A 434 -11.78 -10.38 -29.04
N LEU A 435 -11.25 -9.99 -27.88
CA LEU A 435 -10.06 -9.15 -27.74
C LEU A 435 -8.87 -10.06 -27.44
N LYS A 436 -8.11 -10.41 -28.47
CA LYS A 436 -6.79 -11.04 -28.29
C LYS A 436 -5.95 -10.14 -27.38
N ILE A 437 -5.71 -10.57 -26.15
CA ILE A 437 -4.68 -9.97 -25.29
C ILE A 437 -3.35 -10.20 -26.02
N PRO A 438 -2.61 -9.14 -26.40
CA PRO A 438 -1.33 -9.30 -27.08
C PRO A 438 -0.38 -10.05 -26.15
N LYS A 439 0.13 -11.20 -26.59
CA LYS A 439 1.26 -11.85 -25.91
C LYS A 439 2.43 -10.86 -25.91
N LYS A 440 3.20 -10.87 -24.82
CA LYS A 440 4.31 -9.95 -24.50
C LYS A 440 5.49 -9.96 -25.51
N GLY A 441 5.32 -10.53 -26.71
CA GLY A 441 6.26 -10.51 -27.83
C GLY A 441 5.70 -9.89 -29.13
N ASP A 442 4.38 -9.66 -29.25
CA ASP A 442 3.76 -9.16 -30.50
C ASP A 442 3.52 -7.65 -30.54
N MET A 443 3.92 -6.90 -29.51
CA MET A 443 3.88 -5.42 -29.56
C MET A 443 4.81 -4.83 -30.64
N SER A 444 5.80 -5.59 -31.12
CA SER A 444 6.66 -5.18 -32.24
C SER A 444 5.96 -5.31 -33.61
N ALA A 445 5.04 -6.27 -33.76
CA ALA A 445 4.35 -6.52 -35.03
C ALA A 445 3.09 -5.66 -35.21
N MET A 446 2.45 -5.23 -34.11
CA MET A 446 1.26 -4.37 -34.16
C MET A 446 1.56 -2.90 -34.49
N SER A 447 2.81 -2.46 -34.33
CA SER A 447 3.21 -1.09 -34.70
C SER A 447 3.45 -0.90 -36.21
N ARG A 448 3.52 -1.97 -37.01
CA ARG A 448 3.95 -1.87 -38.41
C ARG A 448 2.84 -1.97 -39.46
N ASN A 449 1.59 -2.29 -39.10
CA ASN A 449 0.51 -2.43 -40.09
C ASN A 449 -0.91 -2.14 -39.56
N MET A 450 -1.10 -1.05 -38.82
CA MET A 450 -2.46 -0.53 -38.57
C MET A 450 -2.97 0.27 -39.78
N ASN A 451 -3.82 -0.33 -40.61
CA ASN A 451 -4.54 0.36 -41.67
C ASN A 451 -5.62 1.30 -41.09
N ALA A 452 -5.71 2.52 -41.63
CA ALA A 452 -6.61 3.60 -41.21
C ALA A 452 -8.11 3.21 -41.14
N GLN A 453 -8.52 2.15 -41.84
CA GLN A 453 -9.89 1.61 -41.81
C GLN A 453 -10.28 0.91 -40.50
N HIS A 454 -9.32 0.41 -39.71
CA HIS A 454 -9.62 -0.21 -38.43
C HIS A 454 -9.75 0.81 -37.29
N MET A 455 -9.03 1.93 -37.34
CA MET A 455 -9.16 3.00 -36.34
C MET A 455 -10.48 3.78 -36.46
N SER A 456 -11.07 3.89 -37.65
CA SER A 456 -12.34 4.58 -37.82
C SER A 456 -13.53 3.86 -37.18
N LYS A 457 -13.38 2.58 -36.82
CA LYS A 457 -14.42 1.79 -36.12
C LYS A 457 -14.33 1.85 -34.60
N VAL A 458 -13.20 2.33 -34.06
CA VAL A 458 -12.93 2.38 -32.62
C VAL A 458 -13.08 3.79 -32.06
N LEU A 459 -13.04 4.82 -32.92
CA LEU A 459 -13.18 6.21 -32.51
C LEU A 459 -14.65 6.63 -32.38
N PRO A 460 -15.01 7.37 -31.31
CA PRO A 460 -16.34 7.94 -31.16
C PRO A 460 -16.70 8.84 -32.37
N PRO A 461 -17.95 8.80 -32.87
CA PRO A 461 -18.35 9.52 -34.09
C PRO A 461 -18.18 11.05 -33.99
N GLN A 462 -18.16 11.62 -32.78
CA GLN A 462 -17.89 13.05 -32.55
C GLN A 462 -16.41 13.41 -32.77
N MET A 463 -15.46 12.56 -32.34
CA MET A 463 -14.03 12.77 -32.61
C MET A 463 -13.70 12.61 -34.10
N LEU A 464 -14.35 11.67 -34.78
CA LEU A 464 -14.18 11.47 -36.23
C LEU A 464 -14.59 12.68 -37.05
N LYS A 465 -15.64 13.40 -36.63
CA LYS A 465 -16.04 14.67 -37.26
C LYS A 465 -15.04 15.79 -36.98
N GLN A 466 -14.48 15.84 -35.77
CA GLN A 466 -13.53 16.87 -35.35
C GLN A 466 -12.16 16.74 -36.05
N ILE A 467 -11.79 15.53 -36.45
CA ILE A 467 -10.54 15.23 -37.17
C ILE A 467 -10.74 15.27 -38.71
N GLY A 468 -11.93 15.61 -39.22
CA GLY A 468 -12.17 15.72 -40.67
C GLY A 468 -12.41 14.38 -41.38
N GLY A 469 -12.99 13.40 -40.67
CA GLY A 469 -13.35 12.10 -41.20
C GLY A 469 -12.15 11.17 -41.45
N VAL A 470 -12.40 10.09 -42.19
CA VAL A 470 -11.39 9.06 -42.52
C VAL A 470 -10.20 9.67 -43.28
N SER A 471 -10.46 10.70 -44.09
CA SER A 471 -9.46 11.50 -44.81
C SER A 471 -8.51 12.27 -43.89
N GLY A 472 -9.03 12.89 -42.82
CA GLY A 472 -8.18 13.64 -41.89
C GLY A 472 -7.35 12.72 -40.99
N LEU A 473 -7.85 11.53 -40.65
CA LEU A 473 -7.07 10.49 -39.97
C LEU A 473 -5.89 10.01 -40.82
N GLN A 474 -6.08 9.93 -42.14
CA GLN A 474 -5.05 9.50 -43.10
C GLN A 474 -3.95 10.54 -43.29
N ASN A 475 -4.28 11.83 -43.22
CA ASN A 475 -3.29 12.91 -43.21
C ASN A 475 -2.51 12.97 -41.89
N LEU A 476 -3.17 12.68 -40.77
CA LEU A 476 -2.53 12.61 -39.46
C LEU A 476 -1.49 11.47 -39.40
N MET A 477 -1.81 10.30 -39.96
CA MET A 477 -0.86 9.19 -40.08
C MET A 477 0.31 9.47 -41.05
N LYS A 478 0.08 10.20 -42.13
CA LYS A 478 1.18 10.62 -43.03
C LYS A 478 2.15 11.58 -42.35
N ASN A 479 1.67 12.46 -41.48
CA ASN A 479 2.51 13.38 -40.71
C ASN A 479 3.29 12.69 -39.58
N PHE A 480 2.80 11.57 -39.05
CA PHE A 480 3.52 10.77 -38.05
C PHE A 480 4.64 9.91 -38.63
N ASN A 481 4.59 9.58 -39.93
CA ASN A 481 5.59 8.74 -40.60
C ASN A 481 6.75 9.54 -41.24
N GLY A 482 6.78 10.87 -41.10
CA GLY A 482 7.80 11.72 -41.72
C GLY A 482 8.58 12.57 -40.72
N LYS A 483 9.85 12.17 -40.49
CA LYS A 483 11.01 12.92 -39.93
C LYS A 483 11.45 12.64 -38.48
N ASP A 484 12.62 11.99 -38.40
CA ASP A 484 13.82 12.33 -37.63
C ASP A 484 13.70 12.70 -36.14
N PHE A 485 14.03 11.74 -35.27
CA PHE A 485 14.55 11.97 -33.92
C PHE A 485 15.97 11.37 -33.84
N PRO A 486 17.04 12.16 -33.71
CA PRO A 486 18.37 11.63 -33.42
C PRO A 486 18.61 11.53 -31.91
N GLY A 487 19.02 10.33 -31.48
CA GLY A 487 19.98 10.16 -30.38
C GLY A 487 19.44 10.03 -28.95
N MET A 488 19.20 8.80 -28.50
CA MET A 488 19.64 8.31 -27.18
C MET A 488 19.28 6.83 -27.05
N PHE A 489 20.17 5.93 -27.50
CA PHE A 489 20.44 4.60 -26.94
C PHE A 489 21.50 3.95 -27.84
N GLY A 490 22.75 4.40 -27.70
CA GLY A 490 23.92 3.70 -28.22
C GLY A 490 24.49 2.81 -27.13
N GLY A 491 24.01 1.57 -27.03
CA GLY A 491 24.72 0.47 -26.37
C GLY A 491 25.44 -0.31 -27.46
N GLY A 492 26.77 -0.16 -27.52
CA GLY A 492 27.60 -0.76 -28.55
C GLY A 492 27.74 -2.26 -28.37
N ASP A 493 27.32 -3.01 -29.38
CA ASP A 493 27.89 -4.31 -29.72
C ASP A 493 28.70 -4.12 -31.01
N MET A 494 30.02 -4.31 -30.92
CA MET A 494 30.86 -4.62 -32.08
C MET A 494 31.19 -6.13 -32.03
N PRO A 495 30.81 -6.90 -33.05
CA PRO A 495 31.43 -8.18 -33.37
C PRO A 495 32.64 -7.95 -34.29
N GLY A 496 33.70 -8.73 -34.07
CA GLY A 496 34.96 -8.62 -34.81
C GLY A 496 34.91 -9.16 -36.24
N MET A 497 35.95 -8.82 -37.00
CA MET A 497 36.73 -9.65 -37.93
C MET A 497 37.61 -8.72 -38.77
N GLY A 498 38.92 -8.98 -38.77
CA GLY A 498 39.95 -8.21 -39.46
C GLY A 498 41.29 -8.40 -38.78
#